data_AF-A0A967QW49-F1
#
_entry.id   AF-A0A967QW49-F1
#
_cell.length_a   1.000
_cell.length_b   1.000
_cell.length_c   1.000
_cell.angle_alpha   90.00
_cell.angle_beta   90.00
_cell.angle_gamma   90.00
#
_symmetry.space_group_name_H-M   'P 1'
#
loop_
_entity.id
_entity.type
_entity.pdbx_description
1 polymer ?
#
loop_
_entity_poly.entity_id
_entity_poly.type
_entity_poly.pdbx_seq_one_letter_code
_entity_poly.pdbx_strand_id
1 'polypeptide(L)' 'MTTSGPIEVTPTPSDDELAAILAAYEELWPEPVPGTGPDALPRWRFAGRWWTSRPHYGGWS' A
#
# COMPACT_ATOMS: atom_id res chain seq x y z
N MET A 1 -1.02 14.01 -14.91
CA MET A 1 -2.22 13.73 -14.10
C MET A 1 -2.37 12.23 -14.03
N THR A 2 -1.97 11.61 -12.92
CA THR A 2 -2.19 10.18 -12.67
C THR A 2 -3.62 10.02 -12.15
N THR A 3 -4.50 9.45 -12.96
CA THR A 3 -5.87 9.12 -12.53
C THR A 3 -5.78 7.95 -11.55
N SER A 4 -6.07 8.19 -10.26
CA SER A 4 -6.29 7.12 -9.30
C SER A 4 -7.49 6.29 -9.75
N GLY A 5 -7.32 4.97 -9.84
CA GLY A 5 -8.43 4.05 -10.11
C GLY A 5 -9.45 4.02 -8.96
N PRO A 6 -10.61 3.37 -9.15
CA PRO A 6 -11.57 3.14 -8.08
C PRO A 6 -10.91 2.34 -6.93
N ILE A 7 -11.35 2.61 -5.69
CA ILE A 7 -10.89 1.88 -4.51
C ILE A 7 -11.38 0.43 -4.60
N GLU A 8 -10.45 -0.52 -4.59
CA GLU A 8 -10.74 -1.95 -4.69
C GLU A 8 -10.50 -2.63 -3.33
N VAL A 9 -11.55 -3.22 -2.75
CA VAL A 9 -11.48 -3.96 -1.47
C VAL A 9 -11.88 -5.41 -1.74
N THR A 10 -11.01 -6.35 -1.36
CA THR A 10 -11.25 -7.80 -1.51
C THR A 10 -11.08 -8.50 -0.17
N PRO A 11 -12.04 -9.36 0.25
CA PRO A 11 -13.31 -9.66 -0.42
C PRO A 11 -14.26 -8.45 -0.47
N THR A 12 -15.25 -8.48 -1.37
CA THR A 12 -16.22 -7.39 -1.53
C THR A 12 -16.95 -7.13 -0.20
N PRO A 13 -16.83 -5.94 0.38
CA PRO A 13 -17.51 -5.60 1.62
C PRO A 13 -18.99 -5.28 1.37
N SER A 14 -19.79 -5.30 2.43
CA SER A 14 -21.08 -4.61 2.46
C SER A 14 -20.91 -3.09 2.44
N ASP A 15 -21.99 -2.35 2.17
CA ASP A 15 -21.96 -0.88 2.10
C ASP A 15 -21.54 -0.26 3.46
N ASP A 16 -22.05 -0.81 4.56
CA ASP A 16 -21.72 -0.35 5.92
C ASP A 16 -20.24 -0.60 6.27
N GLU A 17 -19.70 -1.76 5.87
CA GLU A 17 -18.28 -2.08 6.06
C GLU A 17 -17.39 -1.17 5.23
N LEU A 18 -17.76 -0.91 3.97
CA LEU A 18 -17.01 0.01 3.11
C LEU A 18 -16.99 1.43 3.72
N ALA A 19 -18.14 1.91 4.20
CA ALA A 19 -18.23 3.22 4.85
C ALA A 19 -17.34 3.30 6.10
N ALA A 20 -17.35 2.27 6.95
CA ALA A 20 -16.51 2.21 8.14
C ALA A 20 -15.01 2.18 7.79
N ILE A 21 -14.62 1.42 6.76
CA ILE A 21 -13.23 1.34 6.29
C ILE A 21 -12.76 2.70 5.79
N LEU A 22 -13.57 3.38 4.98
CA LEU A 22 -13.22 4.70 4.43
C LEU A 22 -13.09 5.75 5.53
N ALA A 23 -14.04 5.79 6.48
CA ALA A 23 -13.97 6.71 7.61
C ALA A 23 -12.70 6.48 8.46
N ALA A 24 -12.36 5.22 8.74
CA ALA A 24 -11.15 4.88 9.47
C ALA A 24 -9.87 5.23 8.68
N TYR A 25 -9.87 5.01 7.37
CA TYR A 25 -8.76 5.39 6.50
C TYR A 25 -8.54 6.90 6.53
N GLU A 26 -9.59 7.70 6.34
CA GLU A 26 -9.51 9.16 6.34
C GLU A 26 -9.04 9.71 7.69
N GLU A 27 -9.52 9.15 8.81
CA GLU A 27 -9.15 9.59 10.16
C GLU A 27 -7.69 9.22 10.52
N LEU A 28 -7.24 8.03 10.10
CA LEU A 28 -5.94 7.48 10.50
C LEU A 28 -4.82 7.80 9.51
N TRP A 29 -5.14 8.18 8.27
CA TRP A 29 -4.13 8.42 7.27
C TRP A 29 -3.54 9.83 7.41
N PRO A 30 -2.25 9.96 7.74
CA PRO A 30 -1.64 11.28 7.89
C PRO A 30 -1.58 12.01 6.54
N GLU A 31 -1.78 13.33 6.56
CA GLU A 31 -1.51 14.14 5.39
C GLU A 31 -0.05 13.97 4.96
N PRO A 32 0.22 13.74 3.67
CA PRO A 32 1.59 13.58 3.20
C PRO A 32 2.34 14.89 3.39
N VAL A 33 3.33 14.89 4.28
CA VAL A 33 4.21 16.05 4.49
C VAL A 33 5.01 16.28 3.19
N PRO A 34 4.85 17.45 2.52
CA PRO A 34 5.57 17.73 1.29
C PRO A 34 7.08 17.74 1.57
N GLY A 35 7.84 16.94 0.81
CA GLY A 35 9.30 16.87 0.91
C GLY A 35 9.85 15.58 1.52
N THR A 36 9.00 14.69 2.06
CA THR A 36 9.40 13.32 2.37
C THR A 36 9.28 12.48 1.09
N GLY A 37 10.33 12.50 0.24
CA GLY A 37 10.47 11.48 -0.79
C GLY A 37 10.54 10.08 -0.15
N PRO A 38 10.26 8.99 -0.89
CA PRO A 38 10.39 7.63 -0.34
C PRO A 38 11.86 7.34 -0.06
N ASP A 39 12.34 7.76 1.11
CA ASP A 39 13.70 7.53 1.56
C ASP A 39 13.78 6.21 2.33
N ALA A 40 14.75 5.41 1.91
CA ALA A 40 15.09 4.06 2.36
C ALA A 40 14.04 2.96 2.09
N LEU A 41 14.55 1.84 1.58
CA LEU A 41 13.89 0.53 1.62
C LEU A 41 13.15 0.36 2.96
N PRO A 42 11.89 -0.13 2.96
CA PRO A 42 11.11 -0.22 4.19
C PRO A 42 11.91 -0.99 5.23
N ARG A 43 12.27 -0.33 6.34
CA ARG A 43 13.13 -0.90 7.40
C ARG A 43 12.56 -2.19 8.01
N TRP A 44 11.29 -2.47 7.77
CA TRP A 44 10.52 -3.45 8.51
C TRP A 44 10.46 -4.75 7.71
N ARG A 45 10.60 -5.87 8.42
CA ARG A 45 10.61 -7.22 7.85
C ARG A 45 9.39 -7.98 8.36
N PHE A 46 8.69 -8.70 7.49
CA PHE A 46 7.65 -9.64 7.91
C PHE A 46 8.28 -11.02 8.11
N ALA A 47 8.20 -11.56 9.33
CA ALA A 47 8.83 -12.85 9.69
C ALA A 47 10.32 -12.93 9.25
N GLY A 48 11.06 -11.82 9.38
CA GLY A 48 12.46 -11.71 8.96
C GLY A 48 12.70 -11.57 7.45
N ARG A 49 11.67 -11.69 6.61
CA ARG A 49 11.76 -11.52 5.16
C ARG A 49 11.46 -10.08 4.77
N TRP A 50 12.19 -9.60 3.77
CA TRP A 50 11.90 -8.31 3.14
C TRP A 50 10.59 -8.41 2.39
N TRP A 51 9.79 -7.34 2.45
CA TRP A 51 8.55 -7.28 1.68
C TRP A 51 8.82 -7.15 0.17
N THR A 52 9.92 -6.50 -0.21
CA THR A 52 10.41 -6.44 -1.59
C THR A 52 11.20 -7.69 -1.95
N SER A 53 10.50 -8.68 -2.52
CA SER A 53 11.13 -9.68 -3.38
C SER A 53 10.82 -9.33 -4.84
N ARG A 54 11.77 -8.72 -5.54
CA ARG A 54 11.86 -8.89 -6.99
C ARG A 54 13.01 -9.88 -7.23
N PRO A 55 12.73 -11.18 -7.43
CA PRO A 55 13.70 -12.01 -8.12
C PRO A 55 13.83 -11.45 -9.52
N HIS A 56 15.03 -11.05 -9.91
CA HIS A 56 15.37 -10.99 -11.32
C HIS A 56 15.30 -12.42 -11.86
N TYR A 57 14.15 -12.84 -12.41
CA TYR A 57 14.13 -14.01 -13.27
C TYR A 57 14.71 -13.60 -14.62
N GLY A 58 15.99 -13.87 -14.81
CA GLY A 58 16.72 -13.52 -16.03
C GLY A 58 18.15 -14.04 -15.94
N GLY A 59 18.32 -15.33 -16.16
CA GLY A 59 19.63 -15.99 -16.20
C GLY A 59 19.53 -17.35 -16.90
N TRP A 60 18.93 -17.36 -18.09
CA TRP A 60 19.18 -18.45 -19.04
C TRP A 60 20.48 -18.12 -19.77
N SER A 61 21.50 -18.95 -19.53
CA SER A 61 22.66 -19.16 -20.40
C SER A 61 22.98 -20.64 -20.37
#